data_AF-A0A3M1CBY0-F1
#
_entry.id   AF-A0A3M1CBY0-F1
#
_cell.length_a   1.000
_cell.length_b   1.000
_cell.length_c   1.000
_cell.angle_alpha   90.00
_cell.angle_beta   90.00
_cell.angle_gamma   90.00
#
_symmetry.space_group_name_H-M   'P 1'
#
loop_
_entity.id
_entity.type
_entity.pdbx_description
1 polymer ?
#
loop_
_entity_poly.entity_id
_entity_poly.type
_entity_poly.pdbx_seq_one_letter_code
_entity_poly.pdbx_strand_id
1 'polypeptide(L)'
;MSKTTPVLNNSGQMAIFIAIIFQILFVFFAMSINIGMIVHDKINLQNAVDLGAYYAATKQAEILNAIAHQNYQIRQAWKLLAWRYRVIGTLGEANNPVNRLPYDLSSPLPLSLDEQPFHPPNRPPSICIIYYKNALSDRNTRETLCKYGERNAITAIPVTSVGGLAGFNPINLITQNVTQSLFQVFRQRCSVQGAYSWYFAANILTAYRLEQSYRVKLIYNLTKHHLLKPGKEFRDLDGGLILEGVRKTILKNLTKRNRESLERVELFNSLSQVNNPKDLFPRIIIQPYLKFTDLRGGNNCVSYPKSVNLLRAGPLARADAQARLEQLDPGKGLRKLIDYDRWFSITQDDQSFLLLYSLGVEKNPWYMAYVGVKARTRPKELFSPFNQGVE
;
A
#
# COMPACT_ATOMS: atom_id res chain seq x y z
N MET A 1 -29.29 -81.22 -83.38
CA MET A 1 -28.52 -81.27 -82.11
C MET A 1 -28.09 -79.86 -81.75
N SER A 2 -28.83 -79.17 -80.88
CA SER A 2 -28.43 -77.88 -80.30
C SER A 2 -28.26 -78.10 -78.80
N LYS A 3 -27.02 -78.05 -78.32
CA LYS A 3 -26.69 -78.12 -76.89
C LYS A 3 -26.96 -76.73 -76.30
N THR A 4 -28.01 -76.61 -75.51
CA THR A 4 -28.22 -75.49 -74.60
C THR A 4 -27.25 -75.63 -73.43
N THR A 5 -26.27 -74.74 -73.35
CA THR A 5 -25.43 -74.56 -72.17
C THR A 5 -26.25 -73.89 -71.07
N PRO A 6 -26.14 -74.34 -69.81
CA PRO A 6 -26.86 -73.73 -68.69
C PRO A 6 -26.26 -72.35 -68.39
N VAL A 7 -27.12 -71.33 -68.32
CA VAL A 7 -26.76 -70.00 -67.83
C VAL A 7 -26.40 -70.14 -66.35
N LEU A 8 -25.14 -69.90 -66.02
CA LEU A 8 -24.62 -69.85 -64.65
C LEU A 8 -25.42 -68.79 -63.85
N ASN A 9 -26.01 -69.23 -62.75
CA ASN A 9 -26.84 -68.44 -61.86
C ASN A 9 -26.00 -67.40 -61.10
N ASN A 10 -25.79 -66.22 -61.70
CA ASN A 10 -25.04 -65.09 -61.13
C ASN A 10 -25.88 -64.18 -60.21
N SER A 11 -27.18 -64.45 -60.04
CA SER A 11 -28.10 -63.58 -59.27
C SER A 11 -27.78 -63.54 -57.76
N GLY A 12 -27.19 -64.61 -57.20
CA GLY A 12 -26.77 -64.65 -55.79
C GLY A 12 -25.52 -63.83 -55.47
N GLN A 13 -24.64 -63.58 -56.46
CA GLN A 13 -23.39 -62.86 -56.23
C GLN A 13 -23.63 -61.35 -55.99
N MET A 14 -24.64 -60.78 -56.65
CA MET A 14 -25.06 -59.39 -56.45
C MET A 14 -25.61 -59.17 -55.02
N ALA A 15 -26.39 -60.13 -54.50
CA ALA A 15 -26.91 -60.07 -53.15
C ALA A 15 -25.81 -60.14 -52.08
N ILE A 16 -24.82 -61.02 -52.28
CA ILE A 16 -23.65 -61.13 -51.38
C ILE A 16 -22.82 -59.84 -51.41
N PHE A 17 -22.60 -59.27 -52.59
CA PHE A 17 -21.86 -58.03 -52.74
C PHE A 17 -22.55 -56.85 -52.05
N ILE A 18 -23.87 -56.70 -52.22
CA ILE A 18 -24.66 -55.66 -51.55
C ILE A 18 -24.61 -55.85 -50.03
N ALA A 19 -24.73 -57.08 -49.52
CA ALA A 19 -24.66 -57.36 -48.09
C ALA A 19 -23.31 -56.96 -47.48
N ILE A 20 -22.20 -57.23 -48.18
CA ILE A 20 -20.85 -56.87 -47.72
C ILE A 20 -20.65 -55.36 -47.74
N ILE A 21 -21.06 -54.67 -48.82
CA ILE A 21 -20.96 -53.20 -48.89
C ILE A 21 -21.78 -52.55 -47.77
N PHE A 22 -23.01 -53.04 -47.53
CA PHE A 22 -23.87 -52.48 -46.50
C PHE A 22 -23.25 -52.65 -45.11
N GLN A 23 -22.63 -53.81 -44.83
CA GLN A 23 -21.92 -54.05 -43.58
C GLN A 23 -20.73 -53.09 -43.41
N ILE A 24 -19.93 -52.88 -44.46
CA ILE A 24 -18.78 -51.97 -44.43
C ILE A 24 -19.25 -50.52 -44.21
N LEU A 25 -20.28 -50.07 -44.93
CA LEU A 25 -20.87 -48.74 -44.75
C LEU A 25 -21.42 -48.55 -43.34
N PHE A 26 -22.04 -49.57 -42.76
CA PHE A 26 -22.55 -49.51 -41.38
C PHE A 26 -21.42 -49.35 -40.36
N VAL A 27 -20.30 -50.06 -40.53
CA VAL A 27 -19.12 -49.90 -39.66
C VAL A 27 -18.53 -48.49 -39.76
N PHE A 28 -18.41 -47.96 -40.98
CA PHE A 28 -17.93 -46.57 -41.17
C PHE A 28 -18.90 -45.54 -40.56
N PHE A 29 -20.21 -45.75 -40.69
CA PHE A 29 -21.21 -44.88 -40.08
C PHE A 29 -21.12 -44.88 -38.54
N ALA A 30 -21.04 -46.07 -37.93
CA ALA A 30 -20.87 -46.22 -36.49
C ALA A 30 -19.56 -45.56 -36.00
N MET A 31 -18.46 -45.72 -36.73
CA MET A 31 -17.18 -45.08 -36.44
C MET A 31 -17.26 -43.55 -36.55
N SER A 32 -17.89 -43.01 -37.61
CA SER A 32 -18.06 -41.57 -37.79
C SER A 32 -18.88 -40.93 -36.65
N ILE A 33 -19.94 -41.62 -36.19
CA ILE A 33 -20.72 -41.18 -35.02
C ILE A 33 -19.88 -41.19 -33.74
N ASN A 34 -19.11 -42.26 -33.47
CA ASN A 34 -18.23 -42.30 -32.30
C ASN A 34 -17.22 -41.16 -32.31
N ILE A 35 -16.55 -40.91 -33.46
CA ILE A 35 -15.62 -39.78 -33.61
C ILE A 35 -16.34 -38.44 -33.36
N GLY A 36 -17.53 -38.25 -33.93
CA GLY A 36 -18.33 -37.04 -33.72
C GLY A 36 -18.67 -36.80 -32.25
N MET A 37 -19.04 -37.85 -31.52
CA MET A 37 -19.32 -37.77 -30.08
C MET A 37 -18.05 -37.47 -29.26
N ILE A 38 -16.92 -38.12 -29.56
CA ILE A 38 -15.63 -37.87 -28.88
C ILE A 38 -15.20 -36.40 -29.08
N VAL A 39 -15.27 -35.90 -30.30
CA VAL A 39 -14.90 -34.51 -30.61
C VAL A 39 -15.80 -33.53 -29.88
N HIS A 40 -17.11 -33.76 -29.90
CA HIS A 40 -18.08 -32.95 -29.16
C HIS A 40 -17.79 -32.93 -27.66
N ASP A 41 -17.57 -34.10 -27.06
CA ASP A 41 -17.31 -34.23 -25.62
C ASP A 41 -15.96 -33.61 -25.24
N LYS A 42 -14.94 -33.69 -26.10
CA LYS A 42 -13.65 -33.04 -25.89
C LYS A 42 -13.75 -31.51 -25.93
N ILE A 43 -14.47 -30.96 -26.92
CA ILE A 43 -14.72 -29.51 -27.01
C ILE A 43 -15.52 -29.03 -25.79
N ASN A 44 -16.55 -29.78 -25.37
CA ASN A 44 -17.32 -29.44 -24.19
C ASN A 44 -16.46 -29.43 -22.91
N LEU A 45 -15.60 -30.43 -22.72
CA LEU A 45 -14.69 -30.47 -21.58
C LEU A 45 -13.72 -29.29 -21.60
N GLN A 46 -13.11 -28.98 -22.75
CA GLN A 46 -12.20 -27.85 -22.91
C GLN A 46 -12.88 -26.54 -22.51
N ASN A 47 -14.06 -26.24 -23.09
CA ASN A 47 -14.81 -25.03 -22.76
C ASN A 47 -15.18 -24.95 -21.27
N ALA A 48 -15.56 -26.08 -20.65
CA ALA A 48 -15.89 -26.11 -19.23
C ALA A 48 -14.67 -25.89 -18.33
N VAL A 49 -13.51 -26.46 -18.71
CA VAL A 49 -12.23 -26.28 -18.01
C VAL A 49 -11.74 -24.84 -18.14
N ASP A 50 -11.85 -24.23 -19.32
CA ASP A 50 -11.47 -22.84 -19.56
C ASP A 50 -12.31 -21.87 -18.70
N LEU A 51 -13.61 -22.10 -18.59
CA LEU A 51 -14.47 -21.36 -17.66
C LEU A 51 -14.04 -21.55 -16.20
N GLY A 52 -13.64 -22.76 -15.82
CA GLY A 52 -13.07 -23.05 -14.51
C GLY A 52 -11.76 -22.27 -14.27
N ALA A 53 -10.88 -22.20 -15.27
CA ALA A 53 -9.64 -21.44 -15.20
C ALA A 53 -9.90 -19.94 -15.07
N TYR A 54 -10.85 -19.39 -15.82
CA TYR A 54 -11.27 -17.99 -15.67
C TYR A 54 -11.79 -17.69 -14.27
N TYR A 55 -12.62 -18.57 -13.69
CA TYR A 55 -13.09 -18.41 -12.32
C TYR A 55 -11.92 -18.33 -11.32
N ALA A 56 -10.97 -19.27 -11.41
CA ALA A 56 -9.79 -19.26 -10.56
C ALA A 56 -8.93 -18.00 -10.75
N ALA A 57 -8.79 -17.53 -12.00
CA ALA A 57 -8.02 -16.35 -12.33
C ALA A 57 -8.68 -15.09 -11.75
N THR A 58 -10.01 -14.99 -11.83
CA THR A 58 -10.77 -13.91 -11.18
C THR A 58 -10.53 -13.90 -9.68
N LYS A 59 -10.57 -15.06 -9.00
CA LYS A 59 -10.28 -15.14 -7.56
C LYS A 59 -8.84 -14.75 -7.21
N GLN A 60 -7.86 -15.15 -8.02
CA GLN A 60 -6.49 -14.68 -7.87
C GLN A 60 -6.37 -13.16 -8.05
N ALA A 61 -7.06 -12.59 -9.04
CA ALA A 61 -7.09 -11.15 -9.31
C ALA A 61 -7.77 -10.35 -8.20
N GLU A 62 -8.85 -10.87 -7.59
CA GLU A 62 -9.50 -10.26 -6.42
C GLU A 62 -8.51 -10.08 -5.25
N ILE A 63 -7.70 -11.11 -4.97
CA ILE A 63 -6.68 -11.04 -3.91
C ILE A 63 -5.59 -10.01 -4.27
N LEU A 64 -5.14 -9.99 -5.53
CA LEU A 64 -4.18 -9.00 -6.01
C LEU A 64 -4.73 -7.56 -5.93
N ASN A 65 -6.02 -7.36 -6.19
CA ASN A 65 -6.69 -6.07 -6.03
C ASN A 65 -6.75 -5.64 -4.55
N ALA A 66 -7.02 -6.57 -3.63
CA ALA A 66 -6.97 -6.28 -2.20
C ALA A 66 -5.56 -5.84 -1.76
N ILE A 67 -4.52 -6.50 -2.25
CA ILE A 67 -3.11 -6.10 -2.02
C ILE A 67 -2.83 -4.73 -2.63
N ALA A 68 -3.26 -4.49 -3.87
CA ALA A 68 -3.09 -3.21 -4.55
C ALA A 68 -3.78 -2.07 -3.78
N HIS A 69 -4.97 -2.31 -3.23
CA HIS A 69 -5.67 -1.34 -2.38
C HIS A 69 -4.87 -1.03 -1.11
N GLN A 70 -4.32 -2.03 -0.41
CA GLN A 70 -3.46 -1.76 0.76
C GLN A 70 -2.21 -0.97 0.39
N ASN A 71 -1.60 -1.27 -0.76
CA ASN A 71 -0.45 -0.54 -1.28
C ASN A 71 -0.80 0.91 -1.67
N TYR A 72 -1.99 1.14 -2.20
CA TYR A 72 -2.51 2.49 -2.47
C TYR A 72 -2.67 3.28 -1.17
N GLN A 73 -3.24 2.67 -0.12
CA GLN A 73 -3.40 3.31 1.19
C GLN A 73 -2.06 3.68 1.83
N ILE A 74 -1.03 2.84 1.65
CA ILE A 74 0.35 3.17 2.01
C ILE A 74 0.80 4.47 1.31
N ARG A 75 0.56 4.62 0.01
CA ARG A 75 0.91 5.85 -0.72
C ARG A 75 0.10 7.05 -0.23
N GLN A 76 -1.15 6.86 0.19
CA GLN A 76 -1.96 7.93 0.80
C GLN A 76 -1.39 8.37 2.15
N ALA A 77 -0.95 7.44 2.99
CA ALA A 77 -0.28 7.76 4.24
C ALA A 77 1.01 8.56 4.02
N TRP A 78 1.74 8.31 2.94
CA TRP A 78 2.90 9.14 2.57
C TRP A 78 2.50 10.56 2.20
N LYS A 79 1.44 10.72 1.39
CA LYS A 79 0.89 12.04 1.06
C LYS A 79 0.43 12.78 2.32
N LEU A 80 -0.21 12.08 3.25
CA LEU A 80 -0.67 12.64 4.51
C LEU A 80 0.51 13.06 5.41
N LEU A 81 1.58 12.27 5.49
CA LEU A 81 2.82 12.67 6.17
C LEU A 81 3.40 13.94 5.53
N ALA A 82 3.53 13.95 4.21
CA ALA A 82 4.05 15.10 3.47
C ALA A 82 3.19 16.35 3.69
N TRP A 83 1.87 16.22 3.71
CA TRP A 83 0.94 17.31 4.00
C TRP A 83 1.04 17.79 5.46
N ARG A 84 1.03 16.89 6.44
CA ARG A 84 1.20 17.24 7.86
C ARG A 84 2.53 17.96 8.11
N TYR A 85 3.58 17.52 7.43
CA TYR A 85 4.90 18.14 7.54
C TYR A 85 4.97 19.50 6.84
N ARG A 86 4.63 19.52 5.55
CA ARG A 86 4.85 20.68 4.68
C ARG A 86 3.73 21.71 4.74
N VAL A 87 2.51 21.37 5.14
CA VAL A 87 1.39 22.33 5.15
C VAL A 87 1.06 22.73 6.58
N ILE A 88 0.74 21.77 7.46
CA ILE A 88 0.42 22.08 8.86
C ILE A 88 1.68 22.49 9.61
N GLY A 89 2.75 21.70 9.49
CA GLY A 89 3.98 21.92 10.23
C GLY A 89 4.64 23.27 9.98
N THR A 90 4.46 23.83 8.78
CA THR A 90 5.03 25.13 8.36
C THR A 90 3.96 26.21 8.23
N LEU A 91 2.76 26.02 8.80
CA LEU A 91 1.65 26.97 8.65
C LEU A 91 2.03 28.40 9.04
N GLY A 92 2.97 28.54 9.98
CA GLY A 92 3.46 29.84 10.40
C GLY A 92 4.40 30.55 9.44
N GLU A 93 4.95 29.88 8.44
CA GLU A 93 5.93 30.49 7.54
C GLU A 93 5.29 31.54 6.62
N ALA A 94 5.95 32.67 6.41
CA ALA A 94 5.47 33.72 5.51
C ALA A 94 5.25 33.23 4.07
N ASN A 95 6.06 32.27 3.63
CA ASN A 95 5.99 31.71 2.30
C ASN A 95 4.98 30.55 2.17
N ASN A 96 4.28 30.20 3.25
CA ASN A 96 3.26 29.14 3.21
C ASN A 96 2.13 29.55 2.23
N PRO A 97 1.67 28.66 1.33
CA PRO A 97 0.60 28.94 0.37
C PRO A 97 -0.68 29.46 1.01
N VAL A 98 -1.01 29.01 2.23
CA VAL A 98 -2.19 29.50 2.97
C VAL A 98 -2.05 30.98 3.33
N ASN A 99 -0.82 31.47 3.51
CA ASN A 99 -0.52 32.87 3.83
C ASN A 99 -0.26 33.72 2.57
N ARG A 100 -0.11 33.10 1.39
CA ARG A 100 0.07 33.79 0.10
C ARG A 100 -1.23 34.23 -0.55
N LEU A 101 -2.37 33.68 -0.13
CA LEU A 101 -3.65 34.14 -0.64
C LEU A 101 -3.86 35.57 -0.14
N PRO A 102 -3.91 36.58 -1.05
CA PRO A 102 -4.34 37.89 -0.64
C PRO A 102 -5.76 37.72 -0.10
N TYR A 103 -5.98 38.10 1.15
CA TYR A 103 -7.32 38.28 1.71
C TYR A 103 -7.95 39.53 1.11
N ASP A 104 -7.91 39.62 -0.22
CA ASP A 104 -8.56 40.64 -0.99
C ASP A 104 -9.45 39.89 -1.99
N LEU A 105 -10.68 39.63 -1.55
CA LEU A 105 -11.75 39.03 -2.36
C LEU A 105 -12.07 39.88 -3.61
N SER A 106 -11.44 41.05 -3.78
CA SER A 106 -11.55 41.89 -4.98
C SER A 106 -10.49 41.62 -6.05
N SER A 107 -9.40 40.90 -5.73
CA SER A 107 -8.41 40.53 -6.74
C SER A 107 -8.79 39.20 -7.41
N PRO A 108 -8.84 39.14 -8.76
CA PRO A 108 -9.07 37.89 -9.46
C PRO A 108 -7.99 36.89 -9.03
N LEU A 109 -8.42 35.70 -8.60
CA LEU A 109 -7.53 34.60 -8.24
C LEU A 109 -6.47 34.47 -9.33
N PRO A 110 -5.16 34.59 -9.01
CA PRO A 110 -4.13 34.41 -10.02
C PRO A 110 -4.29 33.01 -10.62
N LEU A 111 -4.62 32.97 -11.91
CA LEU A 111 -4.84 31.73 -12.67
C LEU A 111 -3.56 30.88 -12.77
N SER A 112 -2.39 31.44 -12.41
CA SER A 112 -1.19 30.67 -12.16
C SER A 112 -1.10 30.32 -10.67
N LEU A 113 -1.36 29.06 -10.35
CA LEU A 113 -0.62 28.40 -9.28
C LEU A 113 0.84 28.42 -9.72
N ASP A 114 1.53 29.54 -9.51
CA ASP A 114 2.93 29.69 -9.87
C ASP A 114 3.71 28.47 -9.37
N GLU A 115 4.45 27.81 -10.26
CA GLU A 115 5.34 26.67 -10.02
C GLU A 115 6.53 27.03 -9.08
N GLN A 116 6.41 28.13 -8.34
CA GLN A 116 7.36 28.56 -7.34
C GLN A 116 7.51 27.46 -6.29
N PRO A 117 8.71 26.90 -6.10
CA PRO A 117 8.93 25.85 -5.13
C PRO A 117 8.49 26.33 -3.74
N PHE A 118 7.77 25.45 -3.03
CA PHE A 118 7.16 25.70 -1.71
C PHE A 118 8.18 26.27 -0.69
N HIS A 119 9.45 25.89 -0.81
CA HIS A 119 10.57 26.56 -0.15
C HIS A 119 11.73 26.80 -1.13
N PRO A 120 12.53 27.86 -0.93
CA PRO A 120 13.79 28.01 -1.65
C PRO A 120 14.72 26.83 -1.34
N PRO A 121 15.55 26.38 -2.30
CA PRO A 121 16.39 25.18 -2.16
C PRO A 121 17.33 25.22 -0.94
N ASN A 122 17.68 26.41 -0.47
CA ASN A 122 18.58 26.61 0.67
C ASN A 122 17.88 26.60 2.04
N ARG A 123 16.54 26.52 2.10
CA ARG A 123 15.77 26.52 3.35
C ARG A 123 14.83 25.33 3.43
N PRO A 124 15.25 24.22 4.04
CA PRO A 124 14.34 23.08 4.22
C PRO A 124 13.18 23.45 5.15
N PRO A 125 11.97 22.90 4.90
CA PRO A 125 10.84 23.06 5.82
C PRO A 125 11.26 22.72 7.24
N SER A 126 10.74 23.45 8.23
CA SER A 126 10.88 23.06 9.63
C SER A 126 9.54 23.18 10.35
N ILE A 127 9.18 22.13 11.09
CA ILE A 127 7.95 22.13 11.88
C ILE A 127 8.06 23.19 12.98
N CYS A 128 7.13 24.13 12.97
CA CYS A 128 7.00 25.19 13.95
C CYS A 128 5.51 25.42 14.25
N ILE A 129 5.04 24.84 15.36
CA ILE A 129 3.60 24.86 15.71
C ILE A 129 3.17 26.10 16.51
N ILE A 130 4.06 27.09 16.64
CA ILE A 130 3.90 28.26 17.55
C ILE A 130 3.37 29.47 16.77
N TYR A 131 2.61 29.21 15.71
CA TYR A 131 2.06 30.25 14.88
C TYR A 131 0.77 30.79 15.49
N TYR A 132 0.71 32.11 15.69
CA TYR A 132 -0.50 32.81 16.08
C TYR A 132 -0.92 33.76 14.95
N LYS A 133 -1.98 33.40 14.23
CA LYS A 133 -2.48 34.10 13.02
C LYS A 133 -2.89 35.56 13.30
N ASN A 134 -3.23 35.88 14.54
CA ASN A 134 -3.69 37.21 14.97
C ASN A 134 -2.61 38.01 15.71
N ALA A 135 -1.34 37.60 15.65
CA ALA A 135 -0.24 38.45 16.10
C ALA A 135 -0.16 39.61 15.09
N LEU A 136 -0.66 40.75 15.54
CA LEU A 136 -0.94 41.95 14.78
C LEU A 136 0.19 42.31 13.82
N SER A 137 -0.22 42.93 12.72
CA SER A 137 0.57 43.63 11.72
C SER A 137 1.46 44.74 12.34
N ASP A 138 2.38 44.39 13.22
CA ASP A 138 3.40 45.31 13.68
C ASP A 138 4.60 45.19 12.76
N ARG A 139 4.67 46.12 11.80
CA ARG A 139 5.79 46.27 10.85
C ARG A 139 7.13 46.53 11.55
N ASN A 140 7.14 46.76 12.86
CA ASN A 140 8.32 47.17 13.64
C ASN A 140 8.81 46.18 14.71
N THR A 141 8.17 45.03 14.91
CA THR A 141 8.64 44.07 15.91
C THR A 141 9.56 43.03 15.27
N ARG A 142 10.78 42.85 15.82
CA ARG A 142 11.71 41.75 15.49
C ARG A 142 11.14 40.36 15.83
N GLU A 143 9.86 40.28 16.18
CA GLU A 143 9.16 39.07 16.55
C GLU A 143 8.61 38.40 15.31
N THR A 144 9.08 37.18 15.08
CA THR A 144 8.85 36.49 13.82
C THR A 144 8.20 35.13 14.03
N LEU A 145 7.72 34.76 15.22
CA LEU A 145 6.82 33.61 15.53
C LEU A 145 6.58 32.60 14.38
N CYS A 146 7.61 31.79 14.03
CA CYS A 146 7.57 30.79 12.94
C CYS A 146 7.47 31.31 11.49
N LYS A 147 7.38 32.63 11.29
CA LYS A 147 7.29 33.36 10.01
C LYS A 147 8.52 33.22 9.13
N TYR A 148 9.71 33.18 9.72
CA TYR A 148 10.96 33.01 8.99
C TYR A 148 11.75 31.84 9.59
N GLY A 149 11.62 30.65 9.00
CA GLY A 149 12.03 29.35 9.57
C GLY A 149 13.46 29.21 10.12
N GLU A 150 14.38 30.13 9.82
CA GLU A 150 15.78 30.09 10.27
C GLU A 150 16.15 31.22 11.25
N ARG A 151 15.25 32.17 11.48
CA ARG A 151 15.47 33.33 12.36
C ARG A 151 14.16 33.73 13.05
N ASN A 152 13.48 32.75 13.64
CA ASN A 152 12.42 33.07 14.58
C ASN A 152 13.09 33.71 15.79
N ALA A 153 12.86 35.00 15.96
CA ALA A 153 13.15 35.71 17.17
C ALA A 153 11.79 35.99 17.80
N ILE A 154 11.70 35.76 19.10
CA ILE A 154 10.58 36.28 19.88
C ILE A 154 11.19 37.46 20.62
N THR A 155 10.78 38.68 20.26
CA THR A 155 11.37 39.89 20.87
C THR A 155 11.07 39.84 22.35
N ALA A 156 12.11 40.01 23.19
CA ALA A 156 11.90 40.26 24.60
C ALA A 156 10.89 41.41 24.76
N ILE A 157 9.94 41.27 25.69
CA ILE A 157 9.15 42.41 26.16
C ILE A 157 10.15 43.53 26.49
N PRO A 158 9.99 44.78 26.07
CA PRO A 158 10.94 45.81 26.46
C PRO A 158 10.91 45.95 27.99
N VAL A 159 12.06 45.75 28.66
CA VAL A 159 12.18 46.18 30.06
C VAL A 159 12.14 47.70 29.99
N THR A 160 11.10 48.34 30.51
CA THR A 160 11.17 49.78 30.74
C THR A 160 12.24 50.01 31.81
N SER A 161 13.43 50.46 31.41
CA SER A 161 14.38 51.01 32.36
C SER A 161 13.74 52.27 32.93
N VAL A 162 13.36 52.21 34.20
CA VAL A 162 12.90 53.40 34.91
C VAL A 162 14.16 54.24 35.12
N GLY A 163 14.42 55.16 34.19
CA GLY A 163 15.63 55.95 34.16
C GLY A 163 15.78 56.81 35.42
N GLY A 164 16.90 56.61 36.13
CA GLY A 164 17.68 57.63 36.83
C GLY A 164 17.10 58.43 38.00
N LEU A 165 15.80 58.69 38.10
CA LEU A 165 15.26 59.68 39.06
C LEU A 165 13.90 59.33 39.69
N ALA A 166 13.48 58.05 39.68
CA ALA A 166 12.16 57.65 40.17
C ALA A 166 12.18 56.48 41.17
N GLY A 167 13.08 56.55 42.16
CA GLY A 167 13.21 55.57 43.25
C GLY A 167 12.09 55.58 44.31
N PHE A 168 11.04 56.39 44.16
CA PHE A 168 10.04 56.59 45.21
C PHE A 168 8.58 56.37 44.78
N ASN A 169 8.30 55.94 43.55
CA ASN A 169 6.92 55.64 43.15
C ASN A 169 6.62 54.13 43.29
N PRO A 170 5.73 53.70 44.21
CA PRO A 170 5.40 52.27 44.41
C PRO A 170 4.85 51.59 43.15
N ILE A 171 4.29 52.37 42.22
CA ILE A 171 3.81 51.86 40.92
C ILE A 171 4.98 51.37 40.05
N ASN A 172 6.16 51.98 40.13
CA ASN A 172 7.34 51.58 39.36
C ASN A 172 7.92 50.24 39.84
N LEU A 173 7.88 49.99 41.16
CA LEU A 173 8.30 48.70 41.76
C LEU A 173 7.35 47.56 41.37
N ILE A 174 6.04 47.82 41.39
CA ILE A 174 5.02 46.86 40.95
C ILE A 174 5.19 46.57 39.45
N THR A 175 5.40 47.59 38.63
CA THR A 175 5.57 47.43 37.17
C THR A 175 6.83 46.66 36.83
N GLN A 176 7.95 46.88 37.55
CA GLN A 176 9.16 46.07 37.39
C GLN A 176 8.95 44.60 37.78
N ASN A 177 8.28 44.32 38.89
CA ASN A 177 8.01 42.94 39.33
C ASN A 177 7.05 42.20 38.39
N VAL A 178 6.01 42.88 37.88
CA VAL A 178 5.10 42.31 36.86
C VAL A 178 5.85 42.08 35.56
N THR A 179 6.67 43.03 35.12
CA THR A 179 7.49 42.89 33.91
C THR A 179 8.46 41.71 34.04
N GLN A 180 9.16 41.57 35.16
CA GLN A 180 10.04 40.44 35.44
C GLN A 180 9.27 39.10 35.47
N SER A 181 8.07 39.07 36.03
CA SER A 181 7.22 37.87 36.05
C SER A 181 6.76 37.49 34.64
N LEU A 182 6.36 38.45 33.81
CA LEU A 182 6.02 38.24 32.40
C LEU A 182 7.23 37.77 31.59
N PHE A 183 8.42 38.30 31.87
CA PHE A 183 9.67 37.82 31.27
C PHE A 183 9.98 36.37 31.61
N GLN A 184 9.74 35.96 32.85
CA GLN A 184 9.95 34.58 33.28
C GLN A 184 8.95 33.64 32.60
N VAL A 185 7.66 34.00 32.54
CA VAL A 185 6.63 33.23 31.81
C VAL A 185 6.95 33.14 30.32
N PHE A 186 7.41 34.23 29.72
CA PHE A 186 7.84 34.28 28.32
C PHE A 186 9.06 33.40 28.05
N ARG A 187 10.11 33.50 28.88
CA ARG A 187 11.32 32.66 28.78
C ARG A 187 10.98 31.18 28.95
N GLN A 188 10.08 30.86 29.89
CA GLN A 188 9.59 29.51 30.12
C GLN A 188 8.82 28.97 28.92
N ARG A 189 7.92 29.77 28.32
CA ARG A 189 7.20 29.37 27.09
C ARG A 189 8.17 29.11 25.95
N CYS A 190 9.13 30.01 25.75
CA CYS A 190 10.15 29.88 24.71
C CYS A 190 11.09 28.68 24.93
N SER A 191 11.44 28.32 26.18
CA SER A 191 12.28 27.15 26.42
C SER A 191 11.58 25.83 26.10
N VAL A 192 10.26 25.71 26.33
CA VAL A 192 9.53 24.44 26.12
C VAL A 192 9.00 24.25 24.70
N GLN A 193 8.95 25.29 23.89
CA GLN A 193 8.36 25.25 22.55
C GLN A 193 9.05 24.28 21.59
N GLY A 194 10.39 24.19 21.64
CA GLY A 194 11.14 23.23 20.83
C GLY A 194 10.72 21.78 21.10
N ALA A 195 10.36 21.47 22.35
CA ALA A 195 9.89 20.14 22.73
C ALA A 195 8.53 19.80 22.10
N TYR A 196 7.61 20.76 21.97
CA TYR A 196 6.33 20.53 21.31
C TYR A 196 6.45 20.42 19.78
N SER A 197 7.27 21.27 19.15
CA SER A 197 7.57 21.15 17.72
C SER A 197 8.22 19.80 17.39
N TRP A 198 9.17 19.35 18.22
CA TRP A 198 9.72 18.00 18.12
C TRP A 198 8.63 16.95 18.32
N TYR A 199 7.81 17.06 19.36
CA TYR A 199 6.77 16.07 19.68
C TYR A 199 5.76 15.93 18.54
N PHE A 200 5.34 17.03 17.92
CA PHE A 200 4.49 16.98 16.73
C PHE A 200 5.19 16.24 15.58
N ALA A 201 6.44 16.59 15.28
CA ALA A 201 7.23 15.96 14.23
C ALA A 201 7.43 14.45 14.46
N ALA A 202 7.77 14.10 15.70
CA ALA A 202 7.93 12.75 16.21
C ALA A 202 6.65 11.92 16.04
N ASN A 203 5.51 12.49 16.41
CA ASN A 203 4.21 11.82 16.30
C ASN A 203 3.79 11.57 14.85
N ILE A 204 3.87 12.56 13.97
CA ILE A 204 3.45 12.35 12.58
C ILE A 204 4.33 11.31 11.88
N LEU A 205 5.62 11.29 12.21
CA LEU A 205 6.58 10.36 11.64
C LEU A 205 6.38 8.92 12.18
N THR A 206 6.13 8.80 13.48
CA THR A 206 5.82 7.52 14.13
C THR A 206 4.47 6.97 13.65
N ALA A 207 3.45 7.81 13.54
CA ALA A 207 2.14 7.43 13.02
C ALA A 207 2.24 6.87 11.60
N TYR A 208 2.98 7.57 10.72
CA TYR A 208 3.27 7.07 9.38
C TYR A 208 3.94 5.70 9.44
N ARG A 209 4.98 5.54 10.24
CA ARG A 209 5.71 4.27 10.34
C ARG A 209 4.83 3.10 10.77
N LEU A 210 4.02 3.29 11.81
CA LEU A 210 3.13 2.25 12.32
C LEU A 210 2.07 1.89 11.28
N GLU A 211 1.46 2.88 10.63
CA GLU A 211 0.47 2.64 9.57
C GLU A 211 1.07 1.83 8.42
N GLN A 212 2.27 2.20 7.98
CA GLN A 212 3.01 1.47 6.95
C GLN A 212 3.30 0.03 7.37
N SER A 213 3.78 -0.18 8.59
CA SER A 213 4.16 -1.52 9.06
C SER A 213 2.94 -2.46 9.12
N TYR A 214 1.79 -1.98 9.62
CA TYR A 214 0.56 -2.76 9.66
C TYR A 214 0.06 -3.13 8.25
N ARG A 215 0.09 -2.19 7.30
CA ARG A 215 -0.37 -2.43 5.93
C ARG A 215 0.55 -3.37 5.16
N VAL A 216 1.87 -3.22 5.30
CA VAL A 216 2.83 -4.16 4.70
C VAL A 216 2.67 -5.55 5.31
N LYS A 217 2.48 -5.66 6.63
CA LYS A 217 2.21 -6.94 7.30
C LYS A 217 0.94 -7.59 6.74
N LEU A 218 -0.12 -6.81 6.52
CA LEU A 218 -1.35 -7.30 5.91
C LEU A 218 -1.12 -7.80 4.48
N ILE A 219 -0.37 -7.07 3.66
CA ILE A 219 0.00 -7.50 2.30
C ILE A 219 0.74 -8.85 2.35
N TYR A 220 1.71 -9.00 3.25
CA TYR A 220 2.46 -10.25 3.41
C TYR A 220 1.62 -11.40 3.92
N ASN A 221 0.68 -11.13 4.84
CA ASN A 221 -0.27 -12.14 5.30
C ASN A 221 -1.21 -12.58 4.16
N LEU A 222 -1.78 -11.65 3.40
CA LEU A 222 -2.62 -11.95 2.24
C LEU A 222 -1.86 -12.79 1.21
N THR A 223 -0.61 -12.40 0.93
CA THR A 223 0.26 -13.12 0.00
C THR A 223 0.53 -14.54 0.51
N LYS A 224 1.01 -14.69 1.76
CA LYS A 224 1.40 -15.97 2.34
C LYS A 224 0.24 -16.95 2.48
N HIS A 225 -0.91 -16.46 2.93
CA HIS A 225 -2.05 -17.32 3.27
C HIS A 225 -2.98 -17.60 2.10
N HIS A 226 -2.98 -16.75 1.06
CA HIS A 226 -3.85 -16.92 -0.10
C HIS A 226 -3.04 -17.15 -1.38
N LEU A 227 -2.16 -16.22 -1.79
CA LEU A 227 -1.50 -16.31 -3.11
C LEU A 227 -0.43 -17.40 -3.23
N LEU A 228 0.34 -17.66 -2.17
CA LEU A 228 1.46 -18.61 -2.22
C LEU A 228 1.03 -20.06 -1.96
N LYS A 229 -0.28 -20.32 -1.87
CA LYS A 229 -0.80 -21.65 -1.57
C LYS A 229 -0.90 -22.53 -2.82
N PRO A 230 -0.55 -23.83 -2.72
CA PRO A 230 -0.75 -24.77 -3.81
C PRO A 230 -2.25 -24.92 -4.11
N GLY A 231 -2.61 -25.35 -5.33
CA GLY A 231 -4.01 -25.32 -5.78
C GLY A 231 -5.03 -26.06 -4.89
N LYS A 232 -4.61 -27.06 -4.11
CA LYS A 232 -5.48 -27.74 -3.12
C LYS A 232 -5.77 -26.91 -1.87
N GLU A 233 -4.88 -25.99 -1.52
CA GLU A 233 -5.00 -25.08 -0.36
C GLU A 233 -5.29 -23.64 -0.80
N PHE A 234 -5.43 -23.40 -2.11
CA PHE A 234 -5.60 -22.07 -2.64
C PHE A 234 -7.00 -21.55 -2.29
N ARG A 235 -7.03 -20.51 -1.45
CA ARG A 235 -8.25 -19.95 -0.86
C ARG A 235 -8.53 -18.55 -1.39
N ASP A 236 -9.81 -18.24 -1.54
CA ASP A 236 -10.29 -16.88 -1.81
C ASP A 236 -10.19 -15.99 -0.56
N LEU A 237 -10.61 -14.73 -0.67
CA LEU A 237 -10.60 -13.77 0.43
C LEU A 237 -11.58 -14.13 1.56
N ASP A 238 -12.64 -14.88 1.24
CA ASP A 238 -13.65 -15.35 2.21
C ASP A 238 -13.22 -16.64 2.93
N GLY A 239 -12.08 -17.22 2.54
CA GLY A 239 -11.51 -18.44 3.12
C GLY A 239 -11.99 -19.73 2.44
N GLY A 240 -12.86 -19.64 1.44
CA GLY A 240 -13.33 -20.76 0.63
C GLY A 240 -12.24 -21.32 -0.28
N LEU A 241 -12.28 -22.62 -0.55
CA LEU A 241 -11.34 -23.25 -1.49
C LEU A 241 -11.71 -22.90 -2.93
N ILE A 242 -10.79 -22.28 -3.65
CA ILE A 242 -11.01 -21.89 -5.05
C ILE A 242 -11.27 -23.13 -5.91
N LEU A 243 -10.59 -24.24 -5.61
CA LEU A 243 -10.78 -25.53 -6.29
C LEU A 243 -12.24 -26.02 -6.24
N GLU A 244 -12.97 -25.79 -5.14
CA GLU A 244 -14.39 -26.17 -5.06
C GLU A 244 -15.25 -25.31 -5.97
N GLY A 245 -14.99 -24.00 -6.03
CA GLY A 245 -15.64 -23.11 -6.97
C GLY A 245 -15.38 -23.51 -8.43
N VAL A 246 -14.12 -23.81 -8.76
CA VAL A 246 -13.72 -24.33 -10.08
C VAL A 246 -14.48 -25.61 -10.41
N ARG A 247 -14.55 -26.58 -9.48
CA ARG A 247 -15.27 -27.84 -9.68
C ARG A 247 -16.75 -27.61 -9.94
N LYS A 248 -17.39 -26.71 -9.18
CA LYS A 248 -18.80 -26.33 -9.39
C LYS A 248 -19.01 -25.70 -10.76
N THR A 249 -18.10 -24.82 -11.20
CA THR A 249 -18.15 -24.17 -12.52
C THR A 249 -18.03 -25.19 -13.64
N ILE A 250 -17.07 -26.11 -13.56
CA ILE A 250 -16.91 -27.18 -14.55
C ILE A 250 -18.17 -28.05 -14.60
N LEU A 251 -18.63 -28.58 -13.47
CA LEU A 251 -19.77 -29.49 -13.41
C LEU A 251 -21.04 -28.90 -14.02
N LYS A 252 -21.28 -27.59 -13.81
CA LYS A 252 -22.45 -26.89 -14.37
C LYS A 252 -22.39 -26.75 -15.89
N ASN A 253 -21.20 -26.66 -16.48
CA ASN A 253 -21.00 -26.45 -17.92
C ASN A 253 -20.69 -27.73 -18.71
N LEU A 254 -20.52 -28.86 -18.04
CA LEU A 254 -20.39 -30.16 -18.70
C LEU A 254 -21.73 -30.69 -19.22
N THR A 255 -21.68 -31.36 -20.37
CA THR A 255 -22.75 -32.22 -20.89
C THR A 255 -23.01 -33.38 -19.92
N LYS A 256 -24.21 -33.98 -19.99
CA LYS A 256 -24.58 -35.08 -19.10
C LYS A 256 -23.56 -36.24 -19.09
N ARG A 257 -23.08 -36.66 -20.27
CA ARG A 257 -22.07 -37.74 -20.39
C ARG A 257 -20.73 -37.40 -19.75
N ASN A 258 -20.21 -36.20 -19.99
CA ASN A 258 -18.96 -35.76 -19.37
C ASN A 258 -19.12 -35.56 -17.86
N ARG A 259 -20.29 -35.07 -17.42
CA ARG A 259 -20.58 -34.85 -16.00
C ARG A 259 -20.61 -36.17 -15.22
N GLU A 260 -21.24 -37.20 -15.77
CA GLU A 260 -21.32 -38.53 -15.15
C GLU A 260 -19.98 -39.27 -15.15
N SER A 261 -19.06 -38.89 -16.05
CA SER A 261 -17.74 -39.52 -16.21
C SER A 261 -16.57 -38.67 -15.70
N LEU A 262 -16.83 -37.58 -14.97
CA LEU A 262 -15.77 -36.71 -14.44
C LEU A 262 -15.02 -37.39 -13.29
N GLU A 263 -13.73 -37.66 -13.50
CA GLU A 263 -12.89 -38.37 -12.53
C GLU A 263 -12.18 -37.42 -11.58
N ARG A 264 -11.46 -36.43 -12.12
CA ARG A 264 -10.53 -35.60 -11.36
C ARG A 264 -10.48 -34.18 -11.92
N VAL A 265 -10.42 -33.22 -11.01
CA VAL A 265 -10.16 -31.80 -11.30
C VAL A 265 -8.98 -31.35 -10.45
N GLU A 266 -8.02 -30.69 -11.08
CA GLU A 266 -6.81 -30.16 -10.46
C GLU A 266 -6.67 -28.68 -10.77
N LEU A 267 -6.19 -27.94 -9.79
CA LEU A 267 -5.87 -26.52 -9.91
C LEU A 267 -4.36 -26.34 -9.72
N PHE A 268 -3.77 -25.55 -10.59
CA PHE A 268 -2.38 -25.14 -10.56
C PHE A 268 -2.32 -23.63 -10.32
N ASN A 269 -1.45 -23.21 -9.41
CA ASN A 269 -1.21 -21.80 -9.09
C ASN A 269 0.29 -21.55 -9.26
N SER A 270 0.66 -20.68 -10.21
CA SER A 270 2.08 -20.41 -10.49
C SER A 270 2.82 -19.80 -9.30
N LEU A 271 2.11 -19.03 -8.48
CA LEU A 271 2.71 -18.31 -7.37
C LEU A 271 3.00 -19.22 -6.17
N SER A 272 2.54 -20.47 -6.17
CA SER A 272 2.79 -21.39 -5.04
C SER A 272 4.25 -21.82 -4.91
N GLN A 273 5.08 -21.57 -5.92
CA GLN A 273 6.51 -21.88 -5.90
C GLN A 273 7.34 -20.77 -5.23
N VAL A 274 6.74 -19.60 -4.94
CA VAL A 274 7.44 -18.52 -4.27
C VAL A 274 7.45 -18.79 -2.77
N ASN A 275 8.65 -18.86 -2.19
CA ASN A 275 8.83 -19.22 -0.78
C ASN A 275 8.49 -18.07 0.18
N ASN A 276 8.79 -16.83 -0.21
CA ASN A 276 8.65 -15.66 0.65
C ASN A 276 7.81 -14.55 -0.01
N PRO A 277 6.80 -13.99 0.67
CA PRO A 277 6.08 -12.80 0.21
C PRO A 277 6.98 -11.62 -0.18
N LYS A 278 8.14 -11.48 0.47
CA LYS A 278 9.10 -10.40 0.20
C LYS A 278 9.73 -10.50 -1.21
N ASP A 279 9.80 -11.69 -1.79
CA ASP A 279 10.38 -11.90 -3.12
C ASP A 279 9.40 -11.46 -4.22
N LEU A 280 8.11 -11.71 -3.99
CA LEU A 280 7.03 -11.30 -4.89
C LEU A 280 6.70 -9.80 -4.74
N PHE A 281 6.73 -9.29 -3.51
CA PHE A 281 6.41 -7.91 -3.16
C PHE A 281 7.53 -7.25 -2.35
N PRO A 282 8.70 -6.98 -2.97
CA PRO A 282 9.76 -6.21 -2.35
C PRO A 282 9.28 -4.81 -1.98
N ARG A 283 9.84 -4.26 -0.89
CA ARG A 283 9.48 -2.93 -0.38
C ARG A 283 10.34 -1.87 -1.02
N ILE A 284 9.72 -0.72 -1.29
CA ILE A 284 10.41 0.50 -1.67
C ILE A 284 10.82 1.21 -0.38
N ILE A 285 12.05 0.99 0.07
CA ILE A 285 12.56 1.48 1.35
C ILE A 285 12.97 2.95 1.22
N ILE A 286 12.46 3.83 2.10
CA ILE A 286 12.74 5.28 2.09
C ILE A 286 13.21 5.78 3.46
N GLN A 287 13.77 6.97 3.51
CA GLN A 287 14.18 7.63 4.76
C GLN A 287 13.59 9.04 4.77
N PRO A 288 12.42 9.23 5.41
CA PRO A 288 11.86 10.55 5.56
C PRO A 288 12.81 11.40 6.40
N TYR A 289 13.15 12.58 5.88
CA TYR A 289 13.97 13.56 6.58
C TYR A 289 13.09 14.75 6.99
N LEU A 290 12.79 14.84 8.29
CA LEU A 290 11.98 15.92 8.86
C LEU A 290 12.85 16.80 9.76
N LYS A 291 12.63 18.11 9.68
CA LYS A 291 13.18 19.07 10.63
C LYS A 291 12.08 19.68 11.48
N PHE A 292 12.44 20.05 12.71
CA PHE A 292 11.63 20.84 13.61
C PHE A 292 12.41 22.07 14.05
N THR A 293 11.70 23.11 14.44
CA THR A 293 12.29 24.34 14.96
C THR A 293 12.59 24.18 16.45
N ASP A 294 13.87 24.16 16.81
CA ASP A 294 14.33 24.22 18.20
C ASP A 294 14.65 25.66 18.59
N LEU A 295 14.39 26.06 19.83
CA LEU A 295 14.65 27.42 20.32
C LEU A 295 15.86 27.42 21.26
N ARG A 296 16.90 28.18 20.88
CA ARG A 296 18.11 28.34 21.70
C ARG A 296 17.98 29.57 22.61
N GLY A 297 18.48 29.41 23.83
CA GLY A 297 18.33 30.38 24.89
C GLY A 297 19.20 31.63 24.79
N GLY A 298 18.55 32.79 24.85
CA GLY A 298 19.11 34.13 25.04
C GLY A 298 17.95 35.11 25.29
N ASN A 299 18.22 36.42 25.43
CA ASN A 299 17.14 37.42 25.61
C ASN A 299 16.17 37.50 24.42
N ASN A 300 16.55 36.99 23.24
CA ASN A 300 15.80 37.14 21.99
C ASN A 300 15.26 35.83 21.37
N CYS A 301 15.21 34.73 22.13
CA CYS A 301 14.56 33.46 21.71
C CYS A 301 14.82 33.06 20.25
N VAL A 302 16.08 32.73 19.93
CA VAL A 302 16.51 32.48 18.55
C VAL A 302 16.25 31.02 18.17
N SER A 303 15.63 30.79 17.02
CA SER A 303 15.33 29.44 16.54
C SER A 303 16.35 28.86 15.56
N TYR A 304 16.54 27.55 15.61
CA TYR A 304 17.34 26.81 14.63
C TYR A 304 16.61 25.53 14.20
N PRO A 305 16.59 25.20 12.90
CA PRO A 305 16.03 23.94 12.43
C PRO A 305 16.93 22.77 12.82
N LYS A 306 16.38 21.77 13.53
CA LYS A 306 17.05 20.51 13.89
C LYS A 306 16.36 19.32 13.25
N SER A 307 17.10 18.27 12.92
CA SER A 307 16.50 17.00 12.46
C SER A 307 15.83 16.29 13.62
N VAL A 308 14.67 15.69 13.36
CA VAL A 308 13.92 14.90 14.34
C VAL A 308 14.75 13.71 14.86
N ASN A 309 15.58 13.13 14.01
CA ASN A 309 16.41 11.94 14.31
C ASN A 309 17.76 12.30 14.98
N LEU A 310 18.13 13.59 15.08
CA LEU A 310 19.43 14.02 15.61
C LEU A 310 19.44 14.30 17.11
N LEU A 311 18.37 13.99 17.86
CA LEU A 311 18.41 14.09 19.34
C LEU A 311 19.47 13.14 19.96
N ARG A 312 19.98 12.17 19.18
CA ARG A 312 21.14 11.34 19.54
C ARG A 312 22.46 12.12 19.65
N ALA A 313 22.59 13.24 18.93
CA ALA A 313 23.82 14.03 18.86
C ALA A 313 23.88 15.20 19.86
N GLY A 314 22.84 15.39 20.67
CA GLY A 314 22.82 16.36 21.77
C GLY A 314 21.40 16.67 22.27
N PRO A 315 21.24 17.04 23.56
CA PRO A 315 19.95 17.38 24.12
C PRO A 315 19.32 18.58 23.38
N LEU A 316 18.00 18.76 23.56
CA LEU A 316 17.39 20.06 23.28
C LEU A 316 18.23 21.15 23.96
N ALA A 317 18.30 22.34 23.37
CA ALA A 317 19.29 23.35 23.81
C ALA A 317 19.15 23.81 25.27
N ARG A 318 18.08 23.43 25.99
CA ARG A 318 17.77 23.82 27.37
C ARG A 318 17.26 22.64 28.22
N ALA A 319 17.61 22.66 29.50
CA ALA A 319 17.14 21.68 30.49
C ALA A 319 15.60 21.64 30.63
N ASP A 320 14.92 22.79 30.59
CA ASP A 320 13.44 22.84 30.65
C ASP A 320 12.79 22.16 29.45
N ALA A 321 13.37 22.33 28.26
CA ALA A 321 12.92 21.70 27.04
C ALA A 321 13.06 20.19 27.14
N GLN A 322 14.19 19.73 27.68
CA GLN A 322 14.44 18.32 27.96
C GLN A 322 13.46 17.78 29.01
N ALA A 323 13.23 18.50 30.11
CA ALA A 323 12.27 18.08 31.14
C ALA A 323 10.84 17.97 30.57
N ARG A 324 10.43 18.93 29.73
CA ARG A 324 9.14 18.86 29.04
C ARG A 324 9.08 17.70 28.05
N LEU A 325 10.17 17.41 27.36
CA LEU A 325 10.29 16.26 26.46
C LEU A 325 10.16 14.94 27.21
N GLU A 326 10.74 14.81 28.41
CA GLU A 326 10.55 13.63 29.26
C GLU A 326 9.10 13.53 29.77
N GLN A 327 8.38 14.64 29.95
CA GLN A 327 6.95 14.59 30.27
C GLN A 327 6.09 14.16 29.06
N LEU A 328 6.46 14.59 27.84
CA LEU A 328 5.74 14.27 26.61
C LEU A 328 6.02 12.85 26.10
N ASP A 329 7.17 12.27 26.45
CA ASP A 329 7.58 10.91 26.09
C ASP A 329 8.21 10.19 27.30
N PRO A 330 7.44 9.92 28.38
CA PRO A 330 7.95 9.42 29.66
C PRO A 330 8.59 8.04 29.56
N GLY A 331 8.17 7.21 28.59
CA GLY A 331 8.74 5.91 28.30
C GLY A 331 9.84 5.91 27.22
N LYS A 332 10.16 7.08 26.67
CA LYS A 332 11.05 7.24 25.50
C LYS A 332 10.62 6.40 24.29
N GLY A 333 9.32 6.09 24.19
CA GLY A 333 8.75 5.20 23.18
C GLY A 333 8.79 5.84 21.80
N LEU A 334 8.47 7.14 21.71
CA LEU A 334 8.56 7.88 20.45
C LEU A 334 10.01 8.00 19.99
N ARG A 335 10.94 8.31 20.92
CA ARG A 335 12.38 8.35 20.60
C ARG A 335 12.87 7.00 20.07
N LYS A 336 12.55 5.89 20.74
CA LYS A 336 12.92 4.54 20.28
C LYS A 336 12.37 4.22 18.88
N LEU A 337 11.12 4.61 18.61
CA LEU A 337 10.53 4.38 17.30
C LEU A 337 11.24 5.25 16.26
N ILE A 338 11.44 6.54 16.47
CA ILE A 338 12.11 7.43 15.52
C ILE A 338 13.57 7.00 15.27
N ASP A 339 14.31 6.74 16.35
CA ASP A 339 15.74 6.42 16.37
C ASP A 339 16.06 4.99 15.94
N TYR A 340 15.09 4.24 15.45
CA TYR A 340 15.34 2.95 14.81
C TYR A 340 16.18 3.19 13.54
N ASP A 341 17.49 3.17 13.74
CA ASP A 341 18.50 3.56 12.76
C ASP A 341 18.89 2.37 11.88
N ARG A 342 19.18 2.69 10.62
CA ARG A 342 19.20 1.80 9.44
C ARG A 342 20.42 0.89 9.32
N TRP A 343 21.42 0.99 10.19
CA TRP A 343 22.80 0.69 9.74
C TRP A 343 23.55 -0.48 10.38
N PHE A 344 23.08 -1.14 11.44
CA PHE A 344 23.98 -2.11 12.12
C PHE A 344 23.45 -3.50 12.48
N SER A 345 22.20 -3.84 12.23
CA SER A 345 21.78 -5.24 12.29
C SER A 345 20.39 -5.40 11.68
N ILE A 346 20.33 -5.65 10.36
CA ILE A 346 19.20 -6.44 9.82
C ILE A 346 19.47 -7.89 10.23
N THR A 347 19.49 -8.15 11.54
CA THR A 347 19.31 -9.51 12.04
C THR A 347 17.85 -9.82 11.77
N GLN A 348 17.64 -10.66 10.74
CA GLN A 348 16.54 -11.55 10.35
C GLN A 348 15.17 -11.59 11.06
N ASP A 349 14.87 -10.75 12.06
CA ASP A 349 13.58 -10.71 12.71
C ASP A 349 12.57 -9.92 11.86
N ASP A 350 11.49 -10.58 11.48
CA ASP A 350 10.46 -10.06 10.58
C ASP A 350 9.81 -8.78 11.12
N GLN A 351 9.72 -8.62 12.45
CA GLN A 351 9.08 -7.45 13.06
C GLN A 351 9.90 -6.17 12.89
N SER A 352 11.20 -6.28 13.13
CA SER A 352 12.20 -5.22 12.93
C SER A 352 12.20 -4.70 11.49
N PHE A 353 12.15 -5.62 10.53
CA PHE A 353 12.06 -5.29 9.12
C PHE A 353 10.79 -4.50 8.78
N LEU A 354 9.63 -4.88 9.34
CA LEU A 354 8.35 -4.21 9.07
C LEU A 354 8.33 -2.73 9.52
N LEU A 355 9.15 -2.36 10.51
CA LEU A 355 9.22 -0.99 11.04
C LEU A 355 10.07 -0.02 10.22
N LEU A 356 10.78 -0.48 9.19
CA LEU A 356 11.48 0.42 8.28
C LEU A 356 10.48 1.31 7.53
N TYR A 357 10.84 2.56 7.20
CA TYR A 357 9.97 3.38 6.37
C TYR A 357 9.94 2.88 4.92
N SER A 358 8.75 2.90 4.32
CA SER A 358 8.56 2.46 2.95
C SER A 358 7.48 3.28 2.24
N LEU A 359 7.60 3.44 0.92
CA LEU A 359 6.55 4.00 0.05
C LEU A 359 5.52 2.97 -0.42
N GLY A 360 5.69 1.71 0.02
CA GLY A 360 4.88 0.58 -0.39
C GLY A 360 5.71 -0.58 -0.92
N VAL A 361 5.01 -1.51 -1.55
CA VAL A 361 5.60 -2.65 -2.24
C VAL A 361 5.46 -2.50 -3.73
N GLU A 362 6.34 -3.18 -4.47
CA GLU A 362 6.27 -3.27 -5.92
C GLU A 362 6.20 -4.74 -6.32
N LYS A 363 5.34 -5.08 -7.29
CA LYS A 363 5.30 -6.46 -7.80
C LYS A 363 6.61 -6.71 -8.52
N ASN A 364 7.32 -7.76 -8.13
CA ASN A 364 8.50 -8.18 -8.84
C ASN A 364 8.11 -8.63 -10.26
N PRO A 365 8.70 -8.02 -11.33
CA PRO A 365 8.31 -8.28 -12.71
C PRO A 365 8.60 -9.71 -13.15
N TRP A 366 9.58 -10.39 -12.52
CA TRP A 366 10.00 -11.74 -12.87
C TRP A 366 9.01 -12.83 -12.43
N TYR A 367 8.07 -12.52 -11.53
CA TYR A 367 7.03 -13.46 -11.12
C TYR A 367 5.72 -13.18 -11.88
N MET A 368 5.40 -14.09 -12.80
CA MET A 368 4.14 -14.05 -13.55
C MET A 368 3.07 -14.85 -12.81
N ALA A 369 1.93 -14.20 -12.57
CA ALA A 369 0.76 -14.84 -11.99
C ALA A 369 -0.06 -15.51 -13.10
N TYR A 370 -0.23 -16.82 -13.01
CA TYR A 370 -1.16 -17.57 -13.85
C TYR A 370 -1.75 -18.71 -13.03
N VAL A 371 -2.95 -19.13 -13.43
CA VAL A 371 -3.63 -20.31 -12.91
C VAL A 371 -3.90 -21.28 -14.05
N GLY A 372 -3.81 -22.56 -13.76
CA GLY A 372 -4.13 -23.63 -14.70
C GLY A 372 -5.15 -24.57 -14.10
N VAL A 373 -6.07 -25.08 -14.92
CA VAL A 373 -7.04 -26.09 -14.49
C VAL A 373 -6.90 -27.30 -15.40
N LYS A 374 -6.90 -28.48 -14.80
CA LYS A 374 -6.88 -29.76 -15.52
C LYS A 374 -8.06 -30.58 -15.05
N ALA A 375 -8.83 -31.10 -15.99
CA ALA A 375 -9.90 -32.06 -15.69
C ALA A 375 -9.75 -33.30 -16.56
N ARG A 376 -10.25 -34.43 -16.07
CA ARG A 376 -10.29 -35.70 -16.79
C ARG A 376 -11.68 -36.31 -16.75
N THR A 377 -12.18 -36.71 -17.91
CA THR A 377 -13.44 -37.43 -18.08
C THR A 377 -13.20 -38.71 -18.86
N ARG A 378 -14.01 -39.75 -18.65
CA ARG A 378 -14.01 -40.98 -19.46
C ARG A 378 -15.42 -41.30 -19.96
N PRO A 379 -15.96 -40.53 -20.92
CA PRO A 379 -17.31 -40.77 -21.42
C PRO A 379 -17.39 -42.11 -22.14
N LYS A 380 -18.50 -42.81 -21.93
CA LYS A 380 -18.77 -44.11 -22.57
C LYS A 380 -19.23 -43.90 -24.02
N GLU A 381 -18.60 -44.57 -24.99
CA GLU A 381 -19.01 -44.54 -26.40
C GLU A 381 -20.23 -45.43 -26.68
N LEU A 382 -21.04 -45.06 -27.69
CA LEU A 382 -22.30 -45.75 -27.98
C LEU A 382 -22.06 -47.06 -28.77
N PHE A 383 -21.12 -47.06 -29.71
CA PHE A 383 -20.83 -48.20 -30.58
C PHE A 383 -19.43 -48.80 -30.35
N SER A 384 -18.81 -48.56 -29.19
CA SER A 384 -17.54 -49.20 -28.87
C SER A 384 -17.75 -50.69 -28.56
N PRO A 385 -17.04 -51.61 -29.22
CA PRO A 385 -17.15 -53.06 -28.97
C PRO A 385 -16.64 -53.43 -27.58
N PHE A 386 -15.82 -52.58 -26.96
CA PHE A 386 -15.34 -52.75 -25.59
C PHE A 386 -15.96 -51.64 -24.74
N ASN A 387 -16.72 -52.05 -23.73
CA ASN A 387 -17.52 -51.19 -22.84
C ASN A 387 -16.66 -50.34 -21.87
N GLN A 388 -15.45 -49.98 -22.26
CA GLN A 388 -14.47 -49.24 -21.49
C GLN A 388 -14.40 -47.81 -22.06
N GLY A 389 -14.48 -46.80 -21.17
CA GLY A 389 -14.37 -45.40 -21.58
C GLY A 389 -13.01 -45.12 -22.21
N VAL A 390 -12.99 -44.38 -23.32
CA VAL A 390 -11.77 -44.00 -24.03
C VAL A 390 -11.21 -42.73 -23.40
N GLU A 391 -9.88 -42.68 -23.21
CA GLU A 391 -9.17 -41.59 -22.52
C GLU A 391 -8.93 -40.33 -23.36
#